data_AF-A0A7C5HVY6-F1
#
_entry.id   AF-A0A7C5HVY6-F1
#
_cell.length_a   1.000
_cell.length_b   1.000
_cell.length_c   1.000
_cell.angle_alpha   90.00
_cell.angle_beta   90.00
_cell.angle_gamma   90.00
#
_symmetry.space_group_name_H-M   'P 1'
#
loop_
_entity.id
_entity.type
_entity.pdbx_description
1 polymer ?
#
loop_
_entity_poly.entity_id
_entity_poly.type
_entity_poly.pdbx_seq_one_letter_code
_entity_poly.pdbx_strand_id
1 'polypeptide(L)'
;MDLKNFASAISQIAEEKGISSEKVIESVETALAAAYKKDYGRKGQIIKAKLDPETGDVRFWQVKLVVSPDMIYSEEELEELRNSKKEEKEERERGREKPEKVRFNPERHILVDEARKIKSGVNPGDELD
;
A
#
# COMPACT_ATOMS: atom_id res chain seq x y z
N MET A 1 -15.21 23.17 2.80
CA MET A 1 -15.87 22.20 3.70
C MET A 1 -16.41 22.98 4.88
N ASP A 2 -17.61 22.71 5.38
CA ASP A 2 -18.06 23.35 6.63
C ASP A 2 -17.47 22.59 7.82
N LEU A 3 -16.33 23.06 8.30
CA LEU A 3 -15.50 22.37 9.29
C LEU A 3 -16.20 22.23 10.65
N LYS A 4 -17.00 23.23 11.05
CA LYS A 4 -17.74 23.20 12.32
C LYS A 4 -18.81 22.11 12.30
N ASN A 5 -19.56 22.05 11.20
CA ASN A 5 -20.56 21.01 11.01
C ASN A 5 -19.93 19.62 10.84
N PHE A 6 -18.78 19.54 10.16
CA PHE A 6 -18.04 18.29 10.00
C PHE A 6 -17.51 17.74 11.34
N ALA A 7 -16.85 18.56 12.14
CA ALA A 7 -16.32 18.15 13.45
C ALA A 7 -17.45 17.73 14.42
N SER A 8 -18.58 18.44 14.39
CA SER A 8 -19.77 18.07 15.15
C SER A 8 -20.32 16.71 14.73
N ALA A 9 -20.44 16.46 13.42
CA ALA A 9 -20.90 15.16 12.89
C ALA A 9 -19.96 14.01 13.25
N ILE A 10 -18.64 14.21 13.16
CA ILE A 10 -17.65 13.22 13.58
C ILE A 10 -17.80 12.87 15.06
N SER A 11 -17.99 13.89 15.92
CA SER A 11 -18.17 13.71 17.36
C SER A 11 -19.44 12.94 17.69
N GLN A 12 -20.55 13.26 17.02
CA GLN A 12 -21.83 12.55 17.17
C GLN A 12 -21.72 11.07 16.76
N ILE A 13 -21.06 10.78 15.63
CA ILE A 13 -20.85 9.39 15.18
C ILE A 13 -19.95 8.63 16.16
N ALA A 14 -18.90 9.27 16.65
CA ALA A 14 -17.98 8.69 17.63
C ALA A 14 -18.72 8.29 18.91
N GLU A 15 -19.59 9.18 19.43
CA GLU A 15 -20.42 8.93 20.61
C GLU A 15 -21.45 7.82 20.37
N GLU A 16 -22.20 7.87 19.26
CA GLU A 16 -23.23 6.87 18.94
C GLU A 16 -22.64 5.46 18.76
N LYS A 17 -21.46 5.36 18.15
CA LYS A 17 -20.78 4.09 17.89
C LYS A 17 -19.86 3.65 19.03
N GLY A 18 -19.65 4.49 20.05
CA GLY A 18 -18.73 4.21 21.16
C GLY A 18 -17.28 4.04 20.70
N ILE A 19 -16.83 4.80 19.70
CA ILE A 19 -15.46 4.76 19.18
C ILE A 19 -14.79 6.13 19.29
N SER A 20 -13.46 6.18 19.16
CA SER A 20 -12.76 7.48 19.12
C SER A 20 -13.05 8.22 17.81
N SER A 21 -13.04 9.56 17.88
CA SER A 21 -13.17 10.42 16.70
C SER A 21 -12.06 10.15 15.67
N GLU A 22 -10.88 9.75 16.13
CA GLU A 22 -9.76 9.31 15.28
C GLU A 22 -10.15 8.13 14.37
N LYS A 23 -10.84 7.11 14.91
CA LYS A 23 -11.32 5.97 14.10
C LYS A 23 -12.35 6.37 13.06
N VAL A 24 -13.19 7.35 13.38
CA VAL A 24 -14.15 7.90 12.40
C VAL A 24 -13.39 8.62 11.28
N ILE A 25 -12.38 9.43 11.63
CA ILE A 25 -11.53 10.14 10.66
C ILE A 25 -10.77 9.14 9.79
N GLU A 26 -10.17 8.09 10.35
CA GLU A 26 -9.50 7.01 9.58
C GLU A 26 -10.44 6.35 8.58
N SER A 27 -11.70 6.15 8.96
CA SER A 27 -12.73 5.60 8.08
C SER A 27 -13.06 6.55 6.94
N VAL A 28 -13.13 7.85 7.21
CA VAL A 28 -13.31 8.90 6.19
C VAL A 28 -12.11 8.97 5.25
N GLU A 29 -10.89 8.95 5.78
CA GLU A 29 -9.64 8.91 5.00
C GLU A 29 -9.61 7.69 4.06
N THR A 30 -10.01 6.52 4.57
CA THR A 30 -10.11 5.29 3.77
C THR A 30 -11.14 5.43 2.64
N ALA A 31 -12.30 6.02 2.93
CA ALA A 31 -13.34 6.26 1.93
C ALA A 31 -12.88 7.27 0.85
N LEU A 32 -12.20 8.35 1.26
CA LEU A 32 -11.61 9.34 0.36
C LEU A 32 -10.54 8.70 -0.54
N ALA A 33 -9.64 7.90 0.02
CA ALA A 33 -8.61 7.19 -0.74
C ALA A 33 -9.24 6.22 -1.77
N ALA A 34 -10.30 5.51 -1.39
CA ALA A 34 -11.03 4.61 -2.29
C ALA A 34 -11.73 5.38 -3.43
N ALA A 35 -12.35 6.52 -3.12
CA ALA A 35 -12.97 7.39 -4.12
C ALA A 35 -11.93 7.95 -5.10
N TYR A 36 -10.81 8.49 -4.58
CA TYR A 36 -9.72 8.98 -5.41
C TYR A 36 -9.15 7.88 -6.32
N LYS A 37 -8.90 6.68 -5.76
CA LYS A 37 -8.42 5.54 -6.53
C LYS A 37 -9.40 5.10 -7.62
N LYS A 38 -10.71 5.23 -7.39
CA LYS A 38 -11.73 4.90 -8.38
C LYS A 38 -11.71 5.86 -9.58
N ASP A 39 -11.54 7.15 -9.31
CA ASP A 39 -11.65 8.18 -10.35
C ASP A 39 -10.32 8.45 -11.06
N TYR A 40 -9.19 8.31 -10.36
CA TYR A 40 -7.86 8.70 -10.85
C TYR A 40 -6.79 7.60 -10.72
N GLY A 41 -7.07 6.52 -9.99
CA GLY A 41 -6.10 5.47 -9.72
C GLY A 41 -6.01 4.41 -10.82
N ARG A 42 -4.94 3.61 -10.76
CA ARG A 42 -4.74 2.43 -11.61
C ARG A 42 -4.95 1.14 -10.83
N LYS A 43 -5.25 0.05 -11.56
CA LYS A 43 -5.40 -1.28 -10.97
C LYS A 43 -4.10 -1.69 -10.26
N GLY A 44 -4.22 -2.06 -8.99
CA GLY A 44 -3.10 -2.52 -8.17
C GLY A 44 -2.46 -1.43 -7.31
N GLN A 45 -2.69 -0.14 -7.57
CA GLN A 45 -2.17 0.93 -6.70
C GLN A 45 -2.77 0.86 -5.30
N ILE A 46 -1.98 1.23 -4.30
CA ILE A 46 -2.43 1.45 -2.93
C ILE A 46 -2.37 2.95 -2.71
N ILE A 47 -3.53 3.59 -2.58
CA ILE A 47 -3.63 5.02 -2.30
C ILE A 47 -4.00 5.18 -0.83
N LYS A 48 -3.31 6.08 -0.12
CA LYS A 48 -3.71 6.56 1.20
C LYS A 48 -4.14 8.02 1.08
N ALA A 49 -5.00 8.44 2.01
CA ALA A 49 -5.39 9.82 2.18
C ALA A 49 -5.17 10.25 3.62
N LYS A 50 -4.84 11.53 3.84
CA LYS A 50 -4.84 12.15 5.16
C LYS A 50 -5.70 13.38 5.14
N LEU A 51 -6.61 13.46 6.11
CA LEU A 51 -7.44 14.61 6.35
C LEU A 51 -6.89 15.36 7.56
N ASP A 52 -6.62 16.64 7.37
CA ASP A 52 -6.40 17.57 8.47
C ASP A 52 -7.78 18.07 8.96
N PRO A 53 -8.21 17.71 10.18
CA PRO A 53 -9.52 18.10 10.69
C PRO A 53 -9.61 19.58 11.08
N GLU A 54 -8.48 20.26 11.27
CA GLU A 54 -8.43 21.69 11.64
C GLU A 54 -8.55 22.58 10.41
N THR A 55 -7.85 22.23 9.32
CA THR A 55 -7.83 23.02 8.08
C THR A 55 -8.83 22.52 7.03
N GLY A 56 -9.19 21.24 7.08
CA GLY A 56 -9.96 20.55 6.04
C GLY A 56 -9.13 20.12 4.84
N ASP A 57 -7.81 20.31 4.88
CA ASP A 57 -6.94 19.90 3.79
C ASP A 57 -6.87 18.38 3.69
N VAL A 58 -6.95 17.87 2.46
CA VAL A 58 -6.82 16.45 2.17
C VAL A 58 -5.62 16.23 1.27
N ARG A 59 -4.73 15.34 1.68
CA ARG A 59 -3.58 14.90 0.89
C ARG A 59 -3.76 13.46 0.48
N PHE A 60 -3.41 13.14 -0.77
CA PHE A 60 -3.44 11.79 -1.32
C PHE A 60 -2.04 11.43 -1.79
N TRP A 61 -1.65 10.18 -1.58
CA TRP A 61 -0.38 9.66 -2.08
C TRP A 61 -0.46 8.15 -2.32
N GLN A 62 0.45 7.67 -3.16
CA GLN A 62 0.58 6.26 -3.46
C GLN A 62 1.59 5.63 -2.51
N VAL A 63 1.19 4.56 -1.85
CA VAL A 63 2.09 3.75 -1.03
C VAL A 63 2.72 2.66 -1.89
N LYS A 64 4.04 2.53 -1.82
CA LYS A 64 4.79 1.47 -2.48
C LYS A 64 5.63 0.69 -1.47
N LEU A 65 5.68 -0.63 -1.61
CA LEU A 65 6.59 -1.48 -0.87
C LEU A 65 8.00 -1.35 -1.43
N VAL A 66 8.97 -1.07 -0.57
CA VAL A 66 10.37 -1.06 -0.93
C VAL A 66 10.85 -2.50 -1.05
N VAL A 67 11.37 -2.87 -2.22
CA VAL A 67 11.87 -4.23 -2.50
C VAL A 67 13.34 -4.18 -2.92
N SER A 68 14.09 -5.21 -2.56
CA SER A 68 15.43 -5.44 -3.08
C SER A 68 15.39 -6.44 -4.25
N PRO A 69 16.45 -6.52 -5.08
CA PRO A 69 16.54 -7.47 -6.19
C PRO A 69 16.38 -8.93 -5.76
N ASP A 70 16.78 -9.31 -4.55
CA ASP A 70 16.64 -10.65 -3.99
C ASP A 70 15.19 -10.99 -3.56
N MET A 71 14.33 -9.99 -3.35
CA MET A 71 12.92 -10.18 -3.01
C MET A 71 12.02 -10.34 -4.25
N ILE A 72 12.56 -10.12 -5.45
CA ILE A 72 11.81 -10.20 -6.70
C ILE A 72 12.35 -11.29 -7.61
N TYR A 73 11.47 -11.83 -8.45
CA TYR A 73 11.94 -12.74 -9.51
C TYR A 73 12.75 -11.96 -10.55
N SER A 74 13.90 -12.51 -10.91
CA SER A 74 14.68 -12.07 -12.07
C SER A 74 13.96 -12.44 -13.38
N GLU A 75 14.40 -11.85 -14.49
CA GLU A 75 13.87 -12.14 -15.83
C GLU A 75 14.02 -13.63 -16.18
N GLU A 76 15.18 -14.22 -15.87
CA GLU A 76 15.50 -15.64 -16.06
C GLU A 76 14.56 -16.54 -15.23
N GLU A 77 14.37 -16.23 -13.94
CA GLU A 77 13.45 -16.98 -13.07
C GLU A 77 11.98 -16.88 -13.54
N LEU A 78 11.57 -15.72 -14.08
CA LEU A 78 10.22 -15.55 -14.65
C LEU A 78 10.04 -16.33 -15.95
N GLU A 79 11.09 -16.47 -16.76
CA GLU A 79 11.09 -17.26 -17.99
C GLU A 79 11.06 -18.76 -17.70
N GLU A 80 11.85 -19.20 -16.70
CA GLU A 80 11.78 -20.55 -16.16
C GLU A 80 10.37 -20.87 -15.66
N LEU A 81 9.76 -20.05 -14.78
CA LEU A 81 8.40 -20.24 -14.26
C LEU A 81 7.32 -20.34 -15.35
N ARG A 82 7.49 -19.63 -16.48
CA ARG A 82 6.58 -19.74 -17.62
C ARG A 82 6.69 -21.11 -18.30
N ASN A 83 7.90 -21.68 -18.31
CA ASN A 83 8.21 -22.97 -18.91
C ASN A 83 8.00 -24.16 -17.94
N SER A 84 8.11 -23.92 -16.63
CA SER A 84 8.21 -24.95 -15.57
C SER A 84 6.97 -25.07 -14.68
N LYS A 85 5.77 -24.68 -15.15
CA LYS A 85 4.47 -25.03 -14.52
C LYS A 85 4.29 -26.53 -14.19
N LYS A 86 5.18 -27.41 -14.69
CA LYS A 86 5.25 -28.85 -14.37
C LYS A 86 6.13 -29.20 -13.17
N GLU A 87 7.13 -28.39 -12.80
CA GLU A 87 8.17 -28.75 -11.81
C GLU A 87 7.96 -28.13 -10.43
N GLU A 88 7.18 -27.03 -10.32
CA GLU A 88 6.80 -26.38 -9.04
C GLU A 88 6.14 -27.33 -8.02
N LYS A 89 5.52 -28.41 -8.50
CA LYS A 89 4.90 -29.43 -7.65
C LYS A 89 5.94 -30.31 -6.94
N GLU A 90 7.11 -30.54 -7.54
CA GLU A 90 8.17 -31.42 -7.00
C GLU A 90 9.14 -30.68 -6.06
N GLU A 91 9.39 -29.37 -6.26
CA GLU A 91 10.30 -28.61 -5.38
C GLU A 91 9.67 -28.27 -4.01
N ARG A 92 8.34 -28.06 -3.96
CA ARG A 92 7.58 -27.91 -2.70
C ARG A 92 7.68 -29.14 -1.78
N GLU A 93 7.91 -30.33 -2.35
CA GLU A 93 8.10 -31.58 -1.60
C GLU A 93 9.51 -31.71 -0.96
N ARG A 94 10.49 -30.89 -1.36
CA ARG A 94 11.89 -30.97 -0.89
C ARG A 94 12.27 -30.00 0.22
N GLY A 95 11.32 -29.27 0.80
CA GLY A 95 11.51 -28.56 2.08
C GLY A 95 12.55 -27.43 2.11
N ARG A 96 12.91 -26.84 0.96
CA ARG A 96 13.73 -25.62 0.93
C ARG A 96 12.81 -24.41 1.01
N GLU A 97 12.76 -23.75 2.17
CA GLU A 97 12.15 -22.43 2.31
C GLU A 97 13.04 -21.39 1.61
N LYS A 98 12.89 -21.25 0.28
CA LYS A 98 13.32 -20.03 -0.41
C LYS A 98 12.38 -18.90 0.10
N PRO A 99 12.89 -17.69 0.41
CA PRO A 99 12.01 -16.56 0.68
C PRO A 99 11.05 -16.42 -0.52
N GLU A 100 9.75 -16.29 -0.26
CA GLU A 100 8.73 -16.15 -1.32
C GLU A 100 9.01 -14.88 -2.13
N LYS A 101 9.78 -15.02 -3.22
CA LYS A 101 10.01 -13.95 -4.17
C LYS A 101 8.68 -13.52 -4.77
N VAL A 102 8.51 -12.22 -4.96
CA VAL A 102 7.29 -11.66 -5.56
C VAL A 102 7.55 -11.19 -6.99
N ARG A 103 6.54 -11.27 -7.85
CA ARG A 103 6.63 -10.65 -9.17
C ARG A 103 6.62 -9.13 -9.00
N PHE A 104 7.64 -8.45 -9.54
CA PHE A 104 7.72 -6.99 -9.45
C PHE A 104 6.51 -6.34 -10.13
N ASN A 105 5.88 -5.38 -9.44
CA ASN A 105 4.79 -4.58 -9.97
C ASN A 105 5.11 -3.10 -9.70
N PRO A 106 5.35 -2.27 -10.72
CA PRO A 106 5.76 -0.87 -10.55
C PRO A 106 4.70 0.00 -9.85
N GLU A 107 3.43 -0.44 -9.85
CA GLU A 107 2.33 0.24 -9.16
C GLU A 107 2.26 -0.10 -7.66
N ARG A 108 3.00 -1.11 -7.21
CA ARG A 108 3.01 -1.55 -5.80
C ARG A 108 4.39 -1.57 -5.18
N HIS A 109 5.44 -1.69 -5.99
CA HIS A 109 6.80 -1.88 -5.55
C HIS A 109 7.69 -0.75 -6.07
N ILE A 110 8.74 -0.45 -5.32
CA ILE A 110 9.83 0.44 -5.70
C ILE A 110 11.15 -0.22 -5.29
N LEU A 111 12.16 -0.15 -6.15
CA LEU A 111 13.47 -0.70 -5.80
C LEU A 111 14.11 0.15 -4.69
N VAL A 112 14.81 -0.49 -3.76
CA VAL A 112 15.48 0.18 -2.63
C VAL A 112 16.37 1.33 -3.08
N ASP A 113 17.07 1.18 -4.20
CA ASP A 113 17.94 2.23 -4.75
C ASP A 113 17.16 3.46 -5.26
N GLU A 114 15.95 3.25 -5.76
CA GLU A 114 15.06 4.34 -6.17
C GLU A 114 14.36 4.96 -4.95
N ALA A 115 13.91 4.14 -4.02
CA ALA A 115 13.26 4.59 -2.79
C ALA A 115 14.19 5.51 -1.97
N ARG A 116 15.48 5.17 -1.88
CA ARG A 116 16.51 5.96 -1.19
C ARG A 116 16.75 7.35 -1.80
N LYS A 117 16.43 7.55 -3.08
CA LYS A 117 16.49 8.88 -3.73
C LYS A 117 15.35 9.79 -3.29
N ILE A 118 14.23 9.22 -2.85
CA ILE A 118 13.04 9.95 -2.40
C ILE A 118 13.12 10.18 -0.89
N LYS A 119 13.43 9.13 -0.12
CA LYS A 119 13.52 9.15 1.35
C LYS A 119 14.78 8.40 1.77
N SER A 120 15.75 9.12 2.31
CA SER A 120 16.99 8.52 2.82
C SER A 120 16.70 7.60 4.01
N GLY A 121 17.36 6.44 4.06
CA GLY A 121 17.28 5.52 5.20
C GLY A 121 16.18 4.45 5.10
N VAL A 122 15.47 4.35 3.98
CA VAL A 122 14.53 3.26 3.72
C VAL A 122 15.26 1.94 3.46
N ASN A 123 14.67 0.86 3.98
CA ASN A 123 15.14 -0.51 3.87
C ASN A 123 14.16 -1.37 3.06
N PRO A 124 14.63 -2.49 2.47
CA PRO A 124 13.73 -3.47 1.88
C PRO A 124 12.71 -3.96 2.92
N GLY A 125 11.44 -4.00 2.53
CA GLY A 125 10.30 -4.31 3.41
C GLY A 125 9.55 -3.09 3.94
N ASP A 126 10.13 -1.88 3.87
CA ASP A 126 9.45 -0.67 4.33
C ASP A 126 8.34 -0.23 3.35
N GLU A 127 7.32 0.45 3.87
CA GLU A 127 6.37 1.21 3.04
C GLU A 127 6.92 2.61 2.78
N LEU A 128 7.02 2.97 1.50
CA LEU A 128 7.25 4.35 1.09
C LEU A 128 5.89 5.03 0.92
N ASP A 129 5.59 5.90 1.89
CA ASP A 129 4.42 6.78 1.98
C ASP A 129 4.81 8.24 1.73
#